data_AF-A0A369Q7S3-F1
#
_entry.id   AF-A0A369Q7S3-F1
#
_cell.length_a   1.000
_cell.length_b   1.000
_cell.length_c   1.000
_cell.angle_alpha   90.00
_cell.angle_beta   90.00
_cell.angle_gamma   90.00
#
_symmetry.space_group_name_H-M   'P 1'
#
loop_
_entity.id
_entity.type
_entity.pdbx_description
1 polymer ?
#
loop_
_entity_poly.entity_id
_entity_poly.type
_entity_poly.pdbx_seq_one_letter_code
_entity_poly.pdbx_strand_id
1 'polypeptide(L)'
;MGHEAGHSFLETGVVLLAAALVFVLLFRRLGLGATLGYLVAGAVVGPQVLGLAGDGEAIIGIAELGIVMLLFVVGLELDPKRLWRMKGAIFGLGLA
;
A
#
# COMPACT_ATOMS: atom_id res chain seq x y z
N MET A 1 22.18 10.34 24.22
CA MET A 1 21.09 10.86 23.38
C MET A 1 20.69 9.79 22.37
N GLY A 2 19.95 8.76 22.80
CA GLY A 2 19.61 7.60 21.95
C GLY A 2 18.24 6.97 22.24
N HIS A 3 17.39 7.63 23.03
CA HIS A 3 16.07 7.12 23.42
C HIS A 3 14.88 7.87 22.78
N GLU A 4 15.13 8.94 22.01
CA GLU A 4 14.08 9.75 21.37
C GLU A 4 13.58 9.13 20.04
N ALA A 5 14.44 8.40 19.31
CA ALA A 5 14.13 7.88 17.98
C ALA A 5 13.15 6.69 17.99
N GLY A 6 13.15 5.88 19.06
CA GLY A 6 12.28 4.70 19.16
C GLY A 6 10.80 5.05 19.38
N HIS A 7 10.52 6.15 20.10
CA HIS A 7 9.14 6.57 20.36
C HIS A 7 8.46 7.13 19.11
N SER A 8 9.16 7.96 18.33
CA SER A 8 8.60 8.59 17.13
C SER A 8 8.24 7.57 16.02
N PHE A 9 9.05 6.52 15.85
CA PHE A 9 8.77 5.48 14.86
C PHE A 9 7.53 4.65 15.21
N LEU A 10 7.39 4.24 16.48
CA LEU A 10 6.23 3.49 16.94
C LEU A 10 4.94 4.33 16.88
N GLU A 11 5.03 5.61 17.27
CA GLU A 11 3.91 6.54 17.17
C GLU A 11 3.44 6.69 15.72
N THR A 12 4.36 6.99 14.80
CA THR A 12 4.08 7.11 13.37
C THR A 12 3.50 5.81 12.80
N GLY A 13 4.09 4.66 13.16
CA GLY A 13 3.61 3.35 12.74
C GLY A 13 2.18 3.06 13.22
N VAL A 14 1.87 3.37 14.48
CA VAL A 14 0.52 3.22 15.04
C VAL A 14 -0.48 4.13 14.32
N VAL A 15 -0.12 5.39 14.04
CA VAL A 15 -0.97 6.31 13.30
C VAL A 15 -1.27 5.79 11.89
N LEU A 16 -0.24 5.35 11.16
CA LEU A 16 -0.39 4.79 9.81
C LEU A 16 -1.28 3.54 9.80
N LEU A 17 -1.05 2.62 10.74
CA LEU A 17 -1.85 1.39 10.88
C LEU A 17 -3.30 1.69 11.27
N ALA A 18 -3.52 2.60 12.22
CA ALA A 18 -4.86 3.00 12.65
C ALA A 18 -5.63 3.68 11.51
N ALA A 19 -4.99 4.62 10.80
CA ALA A 19 -5.59 5.28 9.65
C ALA A 19 -5.92 4.27 8.54
N ALA A 20 -4.99 3.39 8.18
CA ALA A 20 -5.23 2.33 7.21
C ALA A 20 -6.43 1.46 7.61
N LEU A 21 -6.53 1.07 8.88
CA LEU A 21 -7.66 0.29 9.38
C LEU A 21 -8.99 1.05 9.21
N VAL A 22 -9.05 2.31 9.66
CA VAL A 22 -10.26 3.14 9.60
C VAL A 22 -10.71 3.34 8.14
N PHE A 23 -9.81 3.75 7.26
CA PHE A 23 -10.14 4.01 5.86
C PHE A 23 -10.51 2.74 5.10
N VAL A 24 -9.83 1.61 5.33
CA VAL A 24 -10.20 0.34 4.69
C VAL A 24 -11.58 -0.13 5.14
N LEU A 25 -11.90 -0.02 6.43
CA LEU A 25 -13.22 -0.38 6.92
C LEU A 25 -14.31 0.53 6.32
N LEU A 26 -14.04 1.82 6.20
CA LEU A 26 -14.94 2.77 5.57
C LEU A 26 -15.14 2.46 4.08
N PHE A 27 -14.07 2.23 3.33
CA PHE A 27 -14.15 1.96 1.88
C PHE A 27 -14.83 0.63 1.60
N ARG A 28 -14.56 -0.40 2.40
CA ARG A 28 -15.28 -1.68 2.30
C ARG A 28 -16.78 -1.52 2.58
N ARG A 29 -17.17 -0.69 3.55
CA ARG A 29 -18.59 -0.35 3.82
C ARG A 29 -19.25 0.34 2.63
N LEU A 30 -18.51 1.11 1.85
CA LEU A 30 -18.98 1.80 0.65
C LEU A 30 -18.96 0.91 -0.61
N GLY A 31 -18.54 -0.36 -0.49
CA GLY A 31 -18.41 -1.27 -1.63
C GLY A 31 -17.17 -1.05 -2.50
N LEU A 32 -16.20 -0.25 -2.04
CA LEU A 32 -14.95 0.03 -2.73
C LEU A 32 -13.86 -0.98 -2.34
N GLY A 33 -12.89 -1.18 -3.24
CA GLY A 33 -11.74 -2.06 -3.01
C GLY A 33 -10.84 -1.57 -1.87
N ALA A 34 -10.27 -2.49 -1.10
CA ALA A 34 -9.39 -2.17 0.03
C ALA A 34 -8.15 -1.35 -0.37
N THR A 35 -7.63 -1.59 -1.58
CA THR A 35 -6.49 -0.85 -2.15
C THR A 35 -6.73 0.65 -2.18
N LEU A 36 -7.94 1.08 -2.56
CA LEU A 36 -8.31 2.50 -2.54
C LEU A 36 -8.32 3.06 -1.12
N GLY A 37 -8.79 2.29 -0.14
CA GLY A 37 -8.75 2.67 1.28
C GLY A 37 -7.32 2.90 1.78
N TYR A 38 -6.37 2.03 1.42
CA TYR A 38 -4.96 2.21 1.77
C TYR A 38 -4.35 3.46 1.12
N LEU A 39 -4.64 3.73 -0.16
CA LEU A 39 -4.15 4.90 -0.87
C LEU A 39 -4.67 6.21 -0.26
N VAL A 40 -5.97 6.26 0.06
CA VAL A 40 -6.57 7.44 0.67
C VAL A 40 -6.07 7.66 2.10
N ALA A 41 -5.88 6.58 2.88
CA ALA A 41 -5.27 6.68 4.20
C ALA A 41 -3.88 7.32 4.12
N GLY A 42 -3.03 6.85 3.20
CA GLY A 42 -1.69 7.41 2.98
C GLY A 42 -1.72 8.86 2.52
N ALA A 43 -2.61 9.21 1.59
CA ALA A 43 -2.77 10.58 1.12
C ALA A 43 -3.21 11.55 2.24
N VAL A 44 -4.11 11.10 3.12
CA VAL A 44 -4.63 11.91 4.23
C VAL A 44 -3.61 12.04 5.36
N VAL A 45 -2.91 10.96 5.73
CA VAL A 45 -1.90 10.98 6.81
C VAL A 45 -0.60 11.65 6.36
N GLY A 46 -0.35 11.67 5.05
CA GLY A 46 0.85 12.22 4.43
C GLY A 46 1.10 13.70 4.73
N PRO A 47 2.32 14.18 4.44
CA PRO A 47 2.77 15.53 4.78
C PRO A 47 1.94 16.65 4.16
N GLN A 48 1.29 16.38 3.03
CA GLN A 48 0.50 17.37 2.29
C GLN A 48 -0.89 17.63 2.91
N VAL A 49 -1.38 16.76 3.80
CA VAL A 49 -2.75 16.86 4.36
C VAL A 49 -2.72 16.98 5.87
N LEU A 50 -2.36 15.92 6.61
CA LEU A 50 -2.33 15.97 8.08
C LEU A 50 -0.93 16.09 8.68
N GLY A 51 0.14 15.77 7.94
CA GLY A 51 1.50 15.91 8.47
C GLY A 51 1.89 14.86 9.50
N LEU A 52 1.12 13.78 9.65
CA LEU A 52 1.29 12.80 10.72
C LEU A 52 2.20 11.62 10.35
N ALA A 53 2.61 11.53 9.08
CA ALA A 53 3.42 10.42 8.56
C ALA A 53 4.94 10.52 8.86
N GLY A 54 5.41 11.57 9.55
CA GLY A 54 6.84 11.75 9.85
C GLY A 54 7.72 11.88 8.59
N ASP A 55 9.02 11.60 8.73
CA ASP A 55 9.96 11.61 7.60
C ASP A 55 9.70 10.44 6.65
N GLY A 56 9.31 10.76 5.41
CA GLY A 56 8.94 9.78 4.39
C GLY A 56 10.08 8.85 3.95
N GLU A 57 11.34 9.22 4.18
CA GLU A 57 12.51 8.48 3.71
C GLU A 57 12.63 7.09 4.36
N ALA A 58 12.34 6.98 5.67
CA ALA A 58 12.31 5.70 6.36
C ALA A 58 11.14 4.80 5.91
N ILE A 59 10.00 5.40 5.59
CA ILE A 59 8.80 4.70 5.13
C ILE A 59 9.01 4.16 3.71
N ILE A 60 9.67 4.93 2.83
CA ILE A 60 9.96 4.53 1.46
C ILE A 60 10.80 3.24 1.42
N GLY A 61 11.88 3.16 2.21
CA GLY A 61 12.73 1.96 2.22
C GLY A 61 11.98 0.68 2.67
N ILE A 62 11.07 0.80 3.64
CA ILE A 62 10.23 -0.33 4.07
C ILE A 62 9.17 -0.67 3.00
N ALA A 63 8.58 0.35 2.37
CA ALA A 63 7.58 0.19 1.33
C ALA A 63 8.14 -0.52 0.09
N GLU A 64 9.38 -0.24 -0.30
CA GLU A 64 10.07 -0.94 -1.39
C GLU A 64 10.16 -2.45 -1.12
N LEU A 65 10.61 -2.84 0.07
CA LEU A 65 10.64 -4.25 0.46
C LEU A 65 9.23 -4.87 0.49
N GLY A 66 8.24 -4.13 1.02
CA GLY A 66 6.84 -4.59 1.04
C GLY A 66 6.27 -4.84 -0.35
N ILE A 67 6.52 -3.94 -1.31
CA ILE A 67 6.10 -4.08 -2.71
C ILE A 67 6.82 -5.26 -3.37
N VAL A 68 8.13 -5.41 -3.16
CA VAL A 68 8.90 -6.55 -3.71
C VAL A 68 8.34 -7.87 -3.18
N MET A 69 8.08 -7.97 -1.87
CA MET A 69 7.48 -9.17 -1.27
C MET A 69 6.07 -9.44 -1.81
N LEU A 70 5.23 -8.41 -1.96
CA LEU A 70 3.90 -8.55 -2.54
C LEU A 70 3.97 -9.04 -3.99
N LEU A 71 4.79 -8.41 -4.83
CA LEU A 71 4.95 -8.79 -6.23
C LEU A 71 5.56 -10.18 -6.38
N PHE A 72 6.43 -10.58 -5.45
CA PHE A 72 6.93 -11.95 -5.39
C PHE A 72 5.82 -12.95 -5.08
N VAL A 73 4.99 -12.71 -4.07
CA VAL A 73 3.83 -13.56 -3.76
C VAL A 73 2.85 -13.62 -4.93
N VAL A 74 2.52 -12.47 -5.52
CA VAL A 74 1.69 -12.41 -6.74
C VAL A 74 2.34 -13.24 -7.85
N GLY A 75 3.65 -13.12 -8.04
CA GLY A 75 4.42 -13.92 -8.99
C GLY A 75 4.35 -15.42 -8.75
N LEU A 76 4.36 -15.86 -7.49
CA LEU A 76 4.21 -17.27 -7.12
C LEU A 76 2.79 -17.80 -7.33
N GLU A 77 1.77 -16.94 -7.19
CA GLU A 77 0.37 -17.30 -7.41
C GLU A 77 -0.01 -17.31 -8.91
N LEU A 78 0.73 -16.57 -9.75
CA LEU A 78 0.52 -16.52 -11.19
C LEU A 78 0.89 -17.84 -11.88
N ASP A 79 -0.09 -18.49 -12.52
CA ASP A 79 0.15 -19.62 -13.43
C ASP A 79 0.63 -19.11 -14.80
N PRO A 80 1.90 -19.39 -15.20
CA PRO A 80 2.44 -18.92 -16.46
C PRO A 80 1.62 -19.42 -17.68
N LYS A 81 1.14 -20.67 -17.64
CA LYS A 81 0.39 -21.26 -18.77
C LYS A 81 -0.94 -20.56 -18.98
N ARG A 82 -1.62 -20.22 -17.88
CA ARG A 82 -2.87 -19.45 -17.91
C ARG A 82 -2.64 -18.03 -18.44
N LEU A 83 -1.54 -17.39 -18.04
CA LEU A 83 -1.15 -16.07 -18.54
C LEU A 83 -0.87 -16.08 -20.05
N TRP A 84 -0.14 -17.09 -20.55
CA TRP A 84 0.12 -17.25 -22.00
C TRP A 84 -1.16 -17.43 -22.82
N ARG A 85 -2.16 -18.11 -22.28
CA ARG A 85 -3.48 -18.25 -22.94
C ARG A 85 -4.27 -16.95 -22.93
N MET A 86 -4.12 -16.13 -21.89
CA MET A 86 -4.78 -14.84 -21.75
C MET A 86 -4.06 -13.70 -22.50
N LYS A 87 -2.87 -13.93 -23.06
CA LYS A 87 -2.10 -12.92 -23.80
C LYS A 87 -2.93 -12.23 -24.88
N GLY A 88 -3.77 -12.96 -25.61
CA GLY A 88 -4.61 -12.38 -26.67
C GLY A 88 -5.66 -11.39 -26.14
N ALA A 89 -6.21 -11.66 -24.96
CA ALA A 89 -7.15 -10.75 -24.30
C ALA A 89 -6.43 -9.55 -23.66
N ILE A 90 -5.30 -9.78 -22.97
CA ILE A 90 -4.53 -8.72 -22.30
C ILE A 90 -3.94 -7.74 -23.31
N PHE A 91 -3.32 -8.24 -24.38
CA PHE A 91 -2.71 -7.40 -25.42
C PHE A 91 -3.75 -6.86 -26.44
N GLY A 92 -4.95 -7.45 -26.53
CA GLY A 92 -6.03 -6.99 -27.41
C GLY A 92 -6.91 -5.88 -26.82
N LEU A 93 -7.04 -5.82 -25.48
CA LEU A 93 -7.88 -4.83 -24.78
C LEU A 93 -7.31 -3.39 -24.78
N GLY A 94 -6.07 -3.19 -25.24
CA GLY A 94 -5.45 -1.87 -25.38
C GLY A 94 -5.51 -1.28 -26.80
N LEU A 95 -6.09 -2.00 -27.78
CA LEU A 95 -6.17 -1.60 -29.19
C LEU A 95 -7.61 -1.31 -29.67
N ALA A 96 -8.55 -1.14 -28.75
CA ALA A 96 -9.93 -0.73 -29.04
C ALA A 96 -10.22 0.67 -28.49
#